data_AF-A0A1Y2EIE9-F1
#
_entry.id   AF-A0A1Y2EIE9-F1
#
_cell.length_a   1.000
_cell.length_b   1.000
_cell.length_c   1.000
_cell.angle_alpha   90.00
_cell.angle_beta   90.00
_cell.angle_gamma   90.00
#
_symmetry.space_group_name_H-M   'P 1'
#
loop_
_entity.id
_entity.type
_entity.pdbx_description
1 polymer ?
#
loop_
_entity_poly.entity_id
_entity_poly.type
_entity_poly.pdbx_seq_one_letter_code
_entity_poly.pdbx_strand_id
1 'polypeptide(L)'
;MVSASRPHTWTRRGVHIQNGNESVFQPAQLATSDKEKGVFGITEQHTVQTNWYTFEDRPLSLASFIDVFMNRVPVVREPGFLTPEERRKMLEVVRTHREYDTENTWPRVRVAGITQYDHIKDKNLYVKSVEEARLLQRRWKNEAGVDIIQHIAEKLRQTTNMKVEVARGDDEYFAGVLRAVDRGIGVHADYAPYVSLNWHR
;
A
#
# COMPACT_ATOMS: atom_id res chain seq x y z
N MET A 1 7.15 -18.16 34.43
CA MET A 1 7.56 -16.78 34.76
C MET A 1 7.05 -15.89 33.63
N VAL A 2 5.93 -15.19 33.86
CA VAL A 2 5.19 -14.45 32.83
C VAL A 2 5.73 -13.02 32.79
N SER A 3 6.34 -12.63 31.66
CA SER A 3 6.72 -11.24 31.40
C SER A 3 5.71 -10.64 30.44
N ALA A 4 4.82 -9.79 30.96
CA ALA A 4 3.88 -9.01 30.17
C ALA A 4 4.57 -7.74 29.67
N SER A 5 4.82 -7.67 28.36
CA SER A 5 5.28 -6.46 27.68
C SER A 5 4.11 -5.50 27.47
N ARG A 6 4.32 -4.24 27.88
CA ARG A 6 3.32 -3.16 27.89
C ARG A 6 2.86 -2.77 26.48
N PRO A 7 1.58 -2.40 26.28
CA PRO A 7 1.11 -1.86 25.01
C PRO A 7 1.75 -0.48 24.76
N HIS A 8 2.28 -0.28 23.54
CA HIS A 8 2.76 1.01 23.07
C HIS A 8 1.57 1.85 22.59
N THR A 9 1.22 2.88 23.35
CA THR A 9 0.25 3.90 22.95
C THR A 9 0.92 4.91 22.01
N TRP A 10 0.53 4.91 20.74
CA TRP A 10 0.87 6.00 19.81
C TRP A 10 -0.17 7.12 19.98
N THR A 11 0.18 8.19 20.67
CA THR A 11 -0.63 9.43 20.68
C THR A 11 -0.35 10.23 19.41
N ARG A 12 -1.32 10.28 18.48
CA ARG A 12 -1.29 11.12 17.28
C ARG A 12 -1.54 12.59 17.71
N ARG A 13 -0.56 13.47 17.52
CA ARG A 13 -0.70 14.91 17.81
C ARG A 13 -1.62 15.55 16.76
N GLY A 14 -2.58 16.36 17.22
CA GLY A 14 -3.67 16.90 16.43
C GLY A 14 -3.25 17.95 15.40
N VAL A 15 -3.99 17.99 14.28
CA VAL A 15 -3.94 19.03 13.25
C VAL A 15 -5.34 19.65 13.16
N HIS A 16 -5.44 20.98 13.17
CA HIS A 16 -6.71 21.70 13.16
C HIS A 16 -7.05 22.20 11.75
N ILE A 17 -8.30 22.00 11.32
CA ILE A 17 -8.84 22.39 10.02
C ILE A 17 -9.65 23.68 10.22
N GLN A 18 -9.32 24.76 9.50
CA GLN A 18 -10.22 25.91 9.35
C GLN A 18 -10.90 25.83 7.98
N ASN A 19 -12.21 25.62 7.98
CA ASN A 19 -13.05 25.73 6.79
C ASN A 19 -13.51 27.18 6.65
N GLY A 20 -13.00 27.89 5.65
CA GLY A 20 -13.52 29.19 5.22
C GLY A 20 -14.38 29.01 3.98
N ASN A 21 -15.69 29.24 4.12
CA ASN A 21 -16.58 29.43 2.97
C ASN A 21 -16.43 30.88 2.52
N GLU A 22 -15.84 31.09 1.33
CA GLU A 22 -16.27 32.01 0.27
C GLU A 22 -15.07 32.49 -0.58
N SER A 23 -15.05 31.99 -1.82
CA SER A 23 -14.39 32.50 -3.03
C SER A 23 -12.91 32.90 -2.98
N VAL A 24 -12.16 32.33 -3.93
CA VAL A 24 -10.71 32.47 -4.22
C VAL A 24 -9.86 31.45 -3.46
N PHE A 25 -9.62 30.31 -4.12
CA PHE A 25 -8.69 29.27 -3.70
C PHE A 25 -7.31 29.86 -3.33
N GLN A 26 -6.96 29.78 -2.06
CA GLN A 26 -5.57 29.90 -1.60
C GLN A 26 -5.12 28.57 -1.00
N PRO A 27 -3.91 28.07 -1.33
CA PRO A 27 -3.38 26.82 -0.80
C PRO A 27 -3.17 26.91 0.72
N ALA A 28 -3.46 25.80 1.42
CA ALA A 28 -3.33 25.70 2.87
C ALA A 28 -1.88 25.94 3.34
N GLN A 29 -1.71 26.78 4.36
CA GLN A 29 -0.46 26.95 5.10
C GLN A 29 -0.65 26.44 6.54
N LEU A 30 0.35 25.73 7.07
CA LEU A 30 0.38 25.30 8.46
C LEU A 30 1.60 25.94 9.15
N ALA A 31 1.36 26.73 10.19
CA ALA A 31 2.39 27.10 11.16
C ALA A 31 2.47 25.99 12.21
N THR A 32 3.63 25.36 12.35
CA THR A 32 3.89 24.34 13.37
C THR A 32 4.54 24.97 14.60
N SER A 33 3.92 24.79 15.78
CA SER A 33 4.58 24.97 17.08
C SER A 33 4.79 23.60 17.73
N ASP A 34 5.96 23.01 17.54
CA ASP A 34 6.76 22.41 18.60
C ASP A 34 8.08 21.89 18.04
N LYS A 35 9.16 22.32 18.68
CA LYS A 35 10.53 22.35 18.15
C LYS A 35 11.16 20.95 18.11
N GLU A 36 11.24 20.34 16.93
CA GLU A 36 12.34 19.42 16.64
C GLU A 36 13.60 20.25 16.36
N LYS A 37 14.58 20.15 17.26
CA LYS A 37 15.88 20.79 17.07
C LYS A 37 16.64 20.03 15.99
N GLY A 38 16.54 20.52 14.75
CA GLY A 38 17.43 20.12 13.66
C GLY A 38 18.90 20.43 13.99
N VAL A 39 19.82 19.61 13.48
CA VAL A 39 21.27 19.61 13.76
C VAL A 39 21.97 20.93 13.38
N PHE A 40 21.29 21.86 12.68
CA PHE A 40 21.79 23.20 12.36
C PHE A 40 20.80 24.35 12.65
N GLY A 41 19.78 24.13 13.49
CA GLY A 41 18.89 25.22 13.93
C GLY A 41 18.00 25.84 12.84
N ILE A 42 17.95 25.26 11.63
CA ILE A 42 16.99 25.63 10.58
C ILE A 42 15.86 24.59 10.62
N THR A 43 14.72 24.94 11.20
CA THR A 43 13.47 24.23 10.93
C THR A 43 12.96 24.74 9.59
N GLU A 44 13.25 24.03 8.50
CA GLU A 44 12.59 24.32 7.23
C GLU A 44 11.12 23.94 7.36
N GLN A 45 10.25 24.96 7.42
CA GLN A 45 8.82 24.76 7.27
C GLN A 45 8.54 24.51 5.80
N HIS A 46 8.39 23.24 5.43
CA HIS A 46 7.95 22.87 4.10
C HIS A 46 6.43 23.03 4.00
N THR A 47 5.97 24.01 3.21
CA THR A 47 4.57 24.09 2.80
C THR A 47 4.36 23.22 1.57
N VAL A 48 3.53 22.18 1.69
CA VAL A 48 3.11 21.37 0.55
C VAL A 48 1.85 21.99 -0.04
N GLN A 49 1.95 22.50 -1.28
CA GLN A 49 0.74 22.85 -2.04
C GLN A 49 0.03 21.55 -2.43
N THR A 50 -1.19 21.38 -1.94
CA THR A 50 -2.00 20.19 -2.21
C THR A 50 -3.47 20.55 -2.39
N ASN A 51 -4.18 19.73 -3.15
CA ASN A 51 -5.63 19.76 -3.28
C ASN A 51 -6.33 18.95 -2.17
N TRP A 52 -5.56 18.43 -1.21
CA TRP A 52 -6.11 17.63 -0.13
C TRP A 52 -6.89 18.49 0.85
N TYR A 53 -8.14 18.10 1.13
CA TYR A 53 -8.94 18.76 2.16
C TYR A 53 -8.72 18.15 3.56
N THR A 54 -7.95 17.07 3.66
CA THR A 54 -7.60 16.42 4.92
C THR A 54 -6.32 15.59 4.80
N PHE A 55 -5.59 15.46 5.92
CA PHE A 55 -4.49 14.50 6.09
C PHE A 55 -4.92 13.25 6.86
N GLU A 56 -6.15 13.22 7.35
CA GLU A 56 -6.70 12.07 8.06
C GLU A 56 -7.17 10.97 7.10
N ASP A 57 -7.13 9.74 7.60
CA ASP A 57 -7.56 8.58 6.82
C ASP A 57 -9.06 8.67 6.52
N ARG A 58 -9.45 8.28 5.31
CA ARG A 58 -10.86 8.14 4.94
C ARG A 58 -11.26 6.66 4.88
N PRO A 59 -12.43 6.28 5.38
CA PRO A 59 -12.93 4.91 5.21
C PRO A 59 -13.19 4.62 3.73
N LEU A 60 -13.16 3.36 3.32
CA LEU A 60 -13.47 2.99 1.94
C LEU A 60 -14.96 3.22 1.65
N SER A 61 -15.23 4.12 0.70
CA SER A 61 -16.55 4.46 0.17
C SER A 61 -16.40 4.87 -1.29
N LEU A 62 -17.51 4.92 -2.05
CA LEU A 62 -17.46 5.44 -3.43
C LEU A 62 -16.91 6.86 -3.47
N ALA A 63 -17.35 7.74 -2.56
CA ALA A 63 -16.91 9.13 -2.52
C ALA A 63 -15.39 9.25 -2.27
N SER A 64 -14.89 8.58 -1.22
CA SER A 64 -13.46 8.62 -0.90
C SER A 64 -12.60 7.94 -1.97
N PHE A 65 -13.11 6.91 -2.64
CA PHE A 65 -12.45 6.27 -3.77
C PHE A 65 -12.27 7.25 -4.94
N ILE A 66 -13.33 7.99 -5.31
CA ILE A 66 -13.25 9.04 -6.32
C ILE A 66 -12.33 10.19 -5.88
N ASP A 67 -12.36 10.58 -4.61
CA ASP A 67 -11.51 11.64 -4.07
C ASP A 67 -10.01 11.32 -4.18
N VAL A 68 -9.61 10.04 -4.14
CA VAL A 68 -8.22 9.62 -4.42
C VAL A 68 -7.85 9.96 -5.86
N PHE A 69 -8.68 9.60 -6.84
CA PHE A 69 -8.42 9.91 -8.26
C PHE A 69 -8.44 11.40 -8.56
N MET A 70 -9.21 12.17 -7.79
CA MET A 70 -9.28 13.63 -7.91
C MET A 70 -8.20 14.36 -7.10
N ASN A 71 -7.26 13.63 -6.48
CA ASN A 71 -6.22 14.18 -5.62
C ASN A 71 -6.78 15.07 -4.48
N ARG A 72 -7.91 14.67 -3.89
CA ARG A 72 -8.59 15.40 -2.80
C ARG A 72 -8.34 14.79 -1.42
N VAL A 73 -7.94 13.52 -1.38
CA VAL A 73 -7.50 12.83 -0.16
C VAL A 73 -6.25 12.03 -0.45
N PRO A 74 -5.29 11.97 0.49
CA PRO A 74 -4.06 11.21 0.28
C PRO A 74 -4.23 9.71 0.46
N VAL A 75 -5.22 9.29 1.28
CA VAL A 75 -5.30 7.90 1.72
C VAL A 75 -6.73 7.48 2.06
N VAL A 76 -7.04 6.26 1.63
CA VAL A 76 -8.23 5.51 2.05
C VAL A 76 -7.76 4.29 2.83
N ARG A 77 -8.34 4.08 4.01
CA ARG A 77 -8.03 2.94 4.88
C ARG A 77 -9.28 2.11 5.14
N GLU A 78 -9.15 0.81 4.94
CA GLU A 78 -10.16 -0.17 5.34
C GLU A 78 -9.66 -0.94 6.58
N PRO A 79 -10.05 -0.53 7.80
CA PRO A 79 -9.68 -1.26 9.00
C PRO A 79 -10.38 -2.62 9.02
N GLY A 80 -9.70 -3.65 9.52
CA GLY A 80 -10.30 -4.98 9.65
C GLY A 80 -10.58 -5.68 8.32
N PHE A 81 -9.91 -5.27 7.23
CA PHE A 81 -10.06 -5.88 5.90
C PHE A 81 -9.97 -7.42 5.94
N LEU A 82 -9.03 -7.96 6.72
CA LEU A 82 -9.01 -9.37 7.09
C LEU A 82 -9.37 -9.51 8.57
N THR A 83 -10.12 -10.54 8.93
CA THR A 83 -10.38 -10.93 10.31
C THR A 83 -9.08 -11.40 10.99
N PRO A 84 -9.00 -11.35 12.33
CA PRO A 84 -7.85 -11.89 13.06
C PRO A 84 -7.56 -13.37 12.74
N GLU A 85 -8.59 -14.16 12.51
CA GLU A 85 -8.47 -15.59 12.21
C GLU A 85 -7.92 -15.84 10.80
N GLU A 86 -8.41 -15.11 9.78
CA GLU A 86 -7.85 -15.19 8.43
C GLU A 86 -6.37 -14.82 8.43
N ARG A 87 -5.99 -13.74 9.13
CA ARG A 87 -4.58 -13.34 9.26
C ARG A 87 -3.72 -14.43 9.89
N ARG A 88 -4.22 -15.08 10.94
CA ARG A 88 -3.52 -16.18 11.63
C ARG A 88 -3.27 -17.36 10.68
N LYS A 89 -4.32 -17.83 9.98
CA LYS A 89 -4.21 -18.94 9.03
C LYS A 89 -3.29 -18.60 7.86
N MET A 90 -3.40 -17.40 7.29
CA MET A 90 -2.52 -16.95 6.20
C MET A 90 -1.05 -16.91 6.66
N LEU A 91 -0.77 -16.50 7.89
CA LEU A 91 0.58 -16.47 8.43
C LEU A 91 1.17 -17.88 8.63
N GLU A 92 0.37 -18.87 9.00
CA GLU A 92 0.80 -20.28 9.11
C GLU A 92 1.23 -20.84 7.76
N VAL A 93 0.50 -20.52 6.69
CA VAL A 93 0.89 -20.87 5.31
C VAL A 93 2.21 -20.20 4.93
N VAL A 94 2.38 -18.90 5.23
CA VAL A 94 3.61 -18.15 4.92
C VAL A 94 4.84 -18.76 5.60
N ARG A 95 4.73 -19.19 6.87
CA ARG A 95 5.86 -19.78 7.62
C ARG A 95 6.42 -21.06 7.00
N THR A 96 5.61 -21.76 6.22
CA THR A 96 6.00 -22.99 5.52
C THR A 96 6.12 -22.75 4.01
N HIS A 97 6.03 -21.50 3.57
CA HIS A 97 6.24 -21.11 2.19
C HIS A 97 7.72 -20.84 1.95
N ARG A 98 8.18 -21.13 0.74
CA ARG A 98 9.53 -20.76 0.31
C ARG A 98 9.64 -19.24 0.17
N GLU A 99 10.81 -18.71 0.45
CA GLU A 99 11.14 -17.31 0.16
C GLU A 99 11.53 -17.16 -1.31
N TYR A 100 11.26 -15.98 -1.90
CA TYR A 100 11.74 -15.60 -3.23
C TYR A 100 12.90 -14.61 -3.06
N ASP A 101 13.90 -14.70 -3.94
CA ASP A 101 15.19 -13.98 -3.85
C ASP A 101 15.02 -12.45 -3.91
N THR A 102 15.95 -11.72 -3.28
CA THR A 102 15.82 -10.30 -2.90
C THR A 102 17.00 -9.45 -3.37
N GLU A 103 17.48 -9.65 -4.60
CA GLU A 103 18.65 -8.90 -5.08
C GLU A 103 18.40 -7.39 -5.23
N ASN A 104 17.13 -6.96 -5.39
CA ASN A 104 16.80 -5.62 -5.89
C ASN A 104 16.37 -4.57 -4.85
N THR A 105 16.39 -4.85 -3.53
CA THR A 105 15.93 -3.89 -2.50
C THR A 105 16.91 -3.70 -1.35
N TRP A 106 17.06 -2.46 -0.88
CA TRP A 106 17.81 -2.11 0.33
C TRP A 106 16.93 -1.30 1.31
N PRO A 107 16.85 -1.66 2.61
CA PRO A 107 17.37 -2.89 3.22
C PRO A 107 16.72 -4.13 2.59
N ARG A 108 17.38 -5.30 2.67
CA ARG A 108 16.84 -6.54 2.11
C ARG A 108 15.50 -6.87 2.74
N VAL A 109 14.47 -6.99 1.92
CA VAL A 109 13.12 -7.39 2.31
C VAL A 109 12.88 -8.78 1.77
N ARG A 110 12.43 -9.72 2.62
CA ARG A 110 12.02 -11.05 2.14
C ARG A 110 10.73 -10.94 1.36
N VAL A 111 10.69 -11.51 0.17
CA VAL A 111 9.55 -11.35 -0.75
C VAL A 111 8.92 -12.70 -1.09
N ALA A 112 7.60 -12.71 -1.27
CA ALA A 112 6.94 -13.75 -2.04
C ALA A 112 6.05 -13.17 -3.14
N GLY A 113 6.26 -13.66 -4.37
CA GLY A 113 5.69 -13.10 -5.59
C GLY A 113 6.74 -12.42 -6.47
N ILE A 114 6.28 -11.78 -7.55
CA ILE A 114 7.12 -11.06 -8.53
C ILE A 114 6.59 -9.65 -8.76
N THR A 115 7.45 -8.68 -9.06
CA THR A 115 7.04 -7.35 -9.50
C THR A 115 7.37 -7.12 -10.97
N GLN A 116 6.72 -6.14 -11.62
CA GLN A 116 7.14 -5.72 -12.97
C GLN A 116 8.57 -5.16 -12.96
N TYR A 117 8.97 -4.50 -11.87
CA TYR A 117 10.29 -3.91 -11.71
C TYR A 117 11.40 -4.97 -11.75
N ASP A 118 11.21 -6.12 -11.11
CA ASP A 118 12.17 -7.25 -11.14
C ASP A 118 12.42 -7.76 -12.56
N HIS A 119 11.47 -7.55 -13.46
CA HIS A 119 11.49 -8.01 -14.83
C HIS A 119 11.47 -6.87 -15.86
N ILE A 120 11.88 -5.65 -15.47
CA ILE A 120 11.77 -4.45 -16.32
C ILE A 120 12.40 -4.64 -17.72
N LYS A 121 13.44 -5.47 -17.81
CA LYS A 121 14.18 -5.78 -19.05
C LYS A 121 13.59 -6.95 -19.86
N ASP A 122 12.73 -7.78 -19.27
CA ASP A 122 12.21 -8.99 -19.90
C ASP A 122 10.77 -9.32 -19.45
N LYS A 123 9.80 -8.78 -20.19
CA LYS A 123 8.37 -9.06 -19.98
C LYS A 123 8.04 -10.55 -20.18
N ASN A 124 8.70 -11.25 -21.09
CA ASN A 124 8.41 -12.66 -21.34
C ASN A 124 8.80 -13.52 -20.14
N LEU A 125 9.91 -13.20 -19.49
CA LEU A 125 10.30 -13.83 -18.24
C LEU A 125 9.26 -13.55 -17.14
N TYR A 126 8.79 -12.30 -17.01
CA TYR A 126 7.71 -11.98 -16.07
C TYR A 126 6.49 -12.88 -16.27
N VAL A 127 5.97 -12.94 -17.51
CA VAL A 127 4.77 -13.72 -17.85
C VAL A 127 4.96 -15.20 -17.50
N LYS A 128 6.13 -15.77 -17.84
CA LYS A 128 6.46 -17.17 -17.49
C LYS A 128 6.52 -17.41 -15.98
N SER A 129 6.90 -16.41 -15.19
CA SER A 129 7.00 -16.50 -13.73
C SER A 129 5.66 -16.30 -13.01
N VAL A 130 4.61 -15.79 -13.67
CA VAL A 130 3.31 -15.49 -13.04
C VAL A 130 2.69 -16.73 -12.38
N GLU A 131 2.70 -17.87 -13.06
CA GLU A 131 2.10 -19.10 -12.53
C GLU A 131 2.81 -19.60 -11.27
N GLU A 132 4.13 -19.44 -11.22
CA GLU A 132 4.93 -19.81 -10.06
C GLU A 132 4.73 -18.82 -8.90
N ALA A 133 4.62 -17.52 -9.20
CA ALA A 133 4.37 -16.47 -8.22
C ALA A 133 3.00 -16.64 -7.52
N ARG A 134 2.01 -17.23 -8.21
CA ARG A 134 0.68 -17.54 -7.65
C ARG A 134 0.66 -18.65 -6.61
N LEU A 135 1.78 -19.36 -6.40
CA LEU A 135 1.80 -20.49 -5.49
C LEU A 135 1.34 -20.10 -4.08
N LEU A 136 1.82 -18.98 -3.53
CA LEU A 136 1.39 -18.53 -2.20
C LEU A 136 -0.11 -18.20 -2.15
N GLN A 137 -0.63 -17.54 -3.18
CA GLN A 137 -2.06 -17.18 -3.27
C GLN A 137 -2.94 -18.43 -3.34
N ARG A 138 -2.53 -19.42 -4.16
CA ARG A 138 -3.22 -20.72 -4.22
C ARG A 138 -3.17 -21.45 -2.88
N ARG A 139 -2.04 -21.41 -2.17
CA ARG A 139 -1.92 -22.00 -0.84
C ARG A 139 -2.81 -21.30 0.18
N TRP A 140 -2.88 -19.97 0.20
CA TRP A 140 -3.85 -19.26 1.05
C TRP A 140 -5.29 -19.67 0.75
N LYS A 141 -5.66 -19.79 -0.52
CA LYS A 141 -6.99 -20.27 -0.90
C LYS A 141 -7.27 -21.70 -0.44
N ASN A 142 -6.34 -22.62 -0.70
CA ASN A 142 -6.55 -24.05 -0.49
C ASN A 142 -6.34 -24.50 0.96
N GLU A 143 -5.35 -23.95 1.67
CA GLU A 143 -4.97 -24.36 3.02
C GLU A 143 -5.62 -23.48 4.09
N ALA A 144 -5.67 -22.16 3.87
CA ALA A 144 -6.24 -21.21 4.83
C ALA A 144 -7.72 -20.89 4.57
N GLY A 145 -8.25 -21.26 3.41
CA GLY A 145 -9.61 -20.89 2.97
C GLY A 145 -9.75 -19.40 2.63
N VAL A 146 -8.65 -18.71 2.33
CA VAL A 146 -8.62 -17.26 2.09
C VAL A 146 -8.17 -16.97 0.66
N ASP A 147 -9.12 -16.56 -0.19
CA ASP A 147 -8.82 -16.03 -1.52
C ASP A 147 -8.67 -14.51 -1.43
N ILE A 148 -7.45 -14.06 -1.13
CA ILE A 148 -7.16 -12.63 -0.89
C ILE A 148 -7.45 -11.75 -2.11
N ILE A 149 -7.21 -12.27 -3.33
CA ILE A 149 -7.45 -11.51 -4.57
C ILE A 149 -8.94 -11.35 -4.81
N GLN A 150 -9.72 -12.41 -4.62
CA GLN A 150 -11.17 -12.33 -4.70
C GLN A 150 -11.73 -11.39 -3.62
N HIS A 151 -11.23 -11.43 -2.39
CA HIS A 151 -11.66 -10.54 -1.30
C HIS A 151 -11.46 -9.07 -1.69
N ILE A 152 -10.28 -8.71 -2.23
CA ILE A 152 -9.99 -7.35 -2.73
C ILE A 152 -10.98 -6.97 -3.84
N ALA A 153 -11.16 -7.85 -4.83
CA ALA A 153 -12.02 -7.58 -5.97
C ALA A 153 -13.49 -7.41 -5.55
N GLU A 154 -14.01 -8.24 -4.64
CA GLU A 154 -15.36 -8.11 -4.09
C GLU A 154 -15.55 -6.81 -3.32
N LYS A 155 -14.61 -6.45 -2.45
CA LYS A 155 -14.72 -5.22 -1.66
C LYS A 155 -14.75 -3.98 -2.56
N LEU A 156 -13.88 -3.94 -3.58
CA LEU A 156 -13.86 -2.84 -4.55
C LEU A 156 -15.12 -2.84 -5.43
N ARG A 157 -15.59 -4.00 -5.91
CA ARG A 157 -16.86 -4.12 -6.66
C ARG A 157 -18.05 -3.61 -5.86
N GLN A 158 -18.18 -4.04 -4.61
CA GLN A 158 -19.26 -3.59 -3.70
C GLN A 158 -19.20 -2.09 -3.43
N THR A 159 -18.00 -1.53 -3.31
CA THR A 159 -17.81 -0.10 -3.03
C THR A 159 -18.10 0.78 -4.25
N THR A 160 -17.65 0.34 -5.43
CA THR A 160 -17.60 1.19 -6.63
C THR A 160 -18.69 0.88 -7.65
N ASN A 161 -19.31 -0.30 -7.54
CA ASN A 161 -20.14 -0.91 -8.57
C ASN A 161 -19.43 -1.07 -9.94
N MET A 162 -18.10 -1.01 -9.95
CA MET A 162 -17.28 -1.21 -11.14
C MET A 162 -16.82 -2.65 -11.25
N LYS A 163 -16.61 -3.13 -12.47
CA LYS A 163 -15.95 -4.42 -12.69
C LYS A 163 -14.51 -4.34 -12.19
N VAL A 164 -14.11 -5.29 -11.35
CA VAL A 164 -12.74 -5.42 -10.84
C VAL A 164 -12.24 -6.82 -11.18
N GLU A 165 -11.10 -6.88 -11.86
CA GLU A 165 -10.41 -8.10 -12.28
C GLU A 165 -8.89 -7.89 -12.21
N VAL A 166 -8.14 -9.00 -12.15
CA VAL A 166 -6.69 -8.94 -12.33
C VAL A 166 -6.41 -8.43 -13.75
N ALA A 167 -5.47 -7.49 -13.88
CA ALA A 167 -5.11 -6.92 -15.16
C ALA A 167 -4.65 -8.01 -16.13
N ARG A 168 -5.17 -7.96 -17.35
CA ARG A 168 -4.83 -8.88 -18.44
C ARG A 168 -4.80 -8.13 -19.77
N GLY A 169 -3.77 -8.38 -20.57
CA GLY A 169 -3.73 -8.05 -21.99
C GLY A 169 -3.81 -9.34 -22.78
N ASP A 170 -2.87 -9.54 -23.71
CA ASP A 170 -2.57 -10.88 -24.26
C ASP A 170 -2.03 -11.83 -23.18
N ASP A 171 -1.39 -11.27 -22.15
CA ASP A 171 -0.85 -11.99 -21.00
C ASP A 171 -1.57 -11.57 -19.70
N GLU A 172 -1.62 -12.50 -18.74
CA GLU A 172 -2.16 -12.23 -17.40
C GLU A 172 -1.08 -11.70 -16.45
N TYR A 173 -1.41 -10.67 -15.67
CA TYR A 173 -0.47 -10.10 -14.71
C TYR A 173 -0.56 -10.80 -13.35
N PHE A 174 0.53 -10.72 -12.59
CA PHE A 174 0.54 -11.11 -11.19
C PHE A 174 0.05 -9.95 -10.31
N ALA A 175 -0.89 -10.24 -9.40
CA ALA A 175 -1.48 -9.24 -8.50
C ALA A 175 -1.11 -9.52 -7.05
N GLY A 176 -0.29 -8.66 -6.45
CA GLY A 176 -0.02 -8.67 -5.01
C GLY A 176 1.27 -9.39 -4.62
N VAL A 177 2.14 -8.71 -3.89
CA VAL A 177 3.43 -9.20 -3.41
C VAL A 177 3.44 -9.19 -1.89
N LEU A 178 3.89 -10.28 -1.27
CA LEU A 178 4.15 -10.32 0.17
C LEU A 178 5.55 -9.78 0.44
N ARG A 179 5.68 -8.84 1.38
CA ARG A 179 6.95 -8.29 1.85
C ARG A 179 7.08 -8.49 3.35
N ALA A 180 8.12 -9.18 3.81
CA ALA A 180 8.45 -9.32 5.22
C ALA A 180 9.65 -8.42 5.56
N VAL A 181 9.43 -7.49 6.50
CA VAL A 181 10.30 -6.35 6.77
C VAL A 181 10.60 -6.30 8.26
N ASP A 182 11.90 -6.35 8.61
CA ASP A 182 12.34 -6.31 10.01
C ASP A 182 12.94 -4.95 10.42
N ARG A 183 13.44 -4.15 9.46
CA ARG A 183 14.21 -2.91 9.72
C ARG A 183 13.66 -1.65 9.02
N GLY A 184 12.40 -1.72 8.56
CA GLY A 184 11.75 -0.67 7.78
C GLY A 184 11.94 -0.81 6.26
N ILE A 185 11.19 -0.02 5.50
CA ILE A 185 11.27 0.08 4.03
C ILE A 185 11.76 1.50 3.70
N GLY A 186 12.62 1.64 2.69
CA GLY A 186 13.02 2.95 2.18
C GLY A 186 11.83 3.75 1.63
N VAL A 187 11.81 5.06 1.88
CA VAL A 187 10.81 5.95 1.30
C VAL A 187 11.00 5.97 -0.22
N HIS A 188 9.96 5.63 -0.97
CA HIS A 188 9.93 5.66 -2.42
C HIS A 188 8.53 6.09 -2.90
N ALA A 189 8.44 6.47 -4.16
CA ALA A 189 7.19 6.71 -4.86
C ALA A 189 7.12 5.79 -6.07
N ASP A 190 6.05 5.02 -6.18
CA ASP A 190 5.77 4.20 -7.35
C ASP A 190 5.03 5.04 -8.39
N TYR A 191 5.62 5.19 -9.57
CA TYR A 191 4.99 5.84 -10.72
C TYR A 191 5.20 4.95 -11.95
N ALA A 192 4.12 4.31 -12.39
CA ALA A 192 4.18 3.28 -13.43
C ALA A 192 4.96 3.71 -14.70
N PRO A 193 4.83 4.96 -15.20
CA PRO A 193 5.63 5.39 -16.35
C PRO A 193 7.14 5.31 -16.15
N TYR A 194 7.66 5.31 -14.93
CA TYR A 194 9.10 5.09 -14.66
C TYR A 194 9.47 3.60 -14.52
N VAL A 195 8.50 2.74 -14.21
CA VAL A 195 8.74 1.34 -13.86
C VAL A 195 8.56 0.40 -15.06
N SER A 196 7.74 0.76 -16.05
CA SER A 196 7.35 -0.15 -17.15
C SER A 196 7.35 0.54 -18.53
N LEU A 197 8.26 1.50 -18.74
CA LEU A 197 8.36 2.39 -19.91
C LEU A 197 8.30 1.71 -21.30
N ASN A 198 8.49 0.39 -21.39
CA ASN A 198 8.49 -0.39 -22.63
C ASN A 198 7.52 -1.59 -22.68
N TRP A 199 6.60 -1.74 -21.71
CA TRP A 199 5.70 -2.91 -21.66
C TRP A 199 4.41 -2.75 -22.49
N HIS A 200 4.18 -1.56 -23.04
CA HIS A 200 2.99 -1.17 -23.79
C HIS A 200 3.19 -1.16 -25.32
N ARG A 201 4.16 -1.93 -25.85
CA ARG A 201 4.36 -2.14 -27.29
C ARG A 201 3.94 -3.54 -27.69
#